data_AF-A0A7J8HK17-F1
#
_entry.id   AF-A0A7J8HK17-F1
#
_cell.length_a   1.000
_cell.length_b   1.000
_cell.length_c   1.000
_cell.angle_alpha   90.00
_cell.angle_beta   90.00
_cell.angle_gamma   90.00
#
_symmetry.space_group_name_H-M   'P 1'
#
loop_
_entity.id
_entity.type
_entity.pdbx_description
1 polymer ?
#
loop_
_entity_poly.entity_id
_entity_poly.type
_entity_poly.pdbx_seq_one_letter_code
_entity_poly.pdbx_strand_id
1 'polypeptide(L)'
;MIHKIDSDTFICHTITHSFAMGSISPRDFIDIVYLKCFEGNVFVISSKSVEFPGYPPSSDYIRGYNHACGFVCSPLQDNPAHSKLVMFVQTEMRGKLSPSIIEATMPSNLINLILNAKTGIKTHRAPPGRGCRRPYQPSLKKK
;
A
#
# COMPACT_ATOMS: atom_id res chain seq x y z
N MET A 1 2.66 -10.17 5.50
CA MET A 1 4.10 -9.94 5.75
C MET A 1 4.81 -11.27 5.62
N ILE A 2 5.88 -11.35 4.82
CA ILE A 2 6.64 -12.58 4.57
C ILE A 2 8.09 -12.52 5.08
N HIS A 3 8.65 -11.32 5.20
CA HIS A 3 9.99 -11.12 5.75
C HIS A 3 10.06 -9.75 6.43
N LYS A 4 10.59 -9.68 7.65
CA LYS A 4 10.74 -8.42 8.39
C LYS A 4 12.21 -8.00 8.36
N ILE A 5 12.47 -6.78 7.91
CA ILE A 5 13.84 -6.23 7.82
C ILE A 5 14.18 -5.50 9.12
N ASP A 6 13.29 -4.62 9.59
CA ASP A 6 13.43 -3.91 10.86
C ASP A 6 12.05 -3.60 11.48
N SER A 7 11.96 -2.67 12.45
CA SER A 7 10.69 -2.31 13.11
C SER A 7 9.62 -1.81 12.15
N ASP A 8 10.03 -1.12 11.10
CA ASP A 8 9.18 -0.32 10.23
C ASP A 8 9.27 -0.74 8.75
N THR A 9 10.25 -1.58 8.39
CA THR A 9 10.49 -2.07 7.04
C THR A 9 10.27 -3.57 6.96
N PHE A 10 9.48 -4.03 5.98
CA PHE A 10 9.20 -5.44 5.76
C PHE A 10 8.81 -5.71 4.30
N ILE A 11 8.88 -6.98 3.90
CA ILE A 11 8.42 -7.45 2.60
C ILE A 11 7.05 -8.12 2.78
N CYS A 12 6.14 -7.83 1.87
CA CYS A 12 4.81 -8.42 1.79
C CYS A 12 4.62 -9.18 0.49
N HIS A 13 3.99 -10.34 0.60
CA HIS A 13 3.35 -11.01 -0.51
C HIS A 13 1.85 -10.69 -0.44
N THR A 14 1.35 -10.03 -1.49
CA THR A 14 -0.06 -9.63 -1.61
C THR A 14 -0.64 -10.29 -2.83
N ILE A 15 -1.77 -10.98 -2.68
CA ILE A 15 -2.52 -11.57 -3.79
C ILE A 15 -3.80 -10.76 -3.98
N THR A 16 -4.03 -10.26 -5.18
CA THR A 16 -5.27 -9.56 -5.51
C THR A 16 -6.35 -10.55 -5.94
N HIS A 17 -7.60 -10.25 -5.66
CA HIS A 17 -8.71 -10.94 -6.30
C HIS A 17 -8.76 -10.61 -7.79
N SER A 18 -9.49 -11.44 -8.55
CA SER A 18 -9.87 -11.08 -9.90
C SER A 18 -10.81 -9.88 -9.89
N PHE A 19 -10.69 -9.01 -10.88
CA PHE A 19 -11.58 -7.85 -11.05
C PHE A 19 -11.89 -7.63 -12.53
N ALA A 20 -12.64 -6.56 -12.84
CA ALA A 20 -13.13 -6.28 -14.19
C ALA A 20 -13.96 -7.44 -14.79
N MET A 21 -14.89 -7.99 -13.99
CA MET A 21 -15.74 -9.12 -14.38
C MET A 21 -14.94 -10.36 -14.83
N GLY A 22 -13.78 -10.59 -14.23
CA GLY A 22 -12.90 -11.72 -14.57
C GLY A 22 -11.88 -11.43 -15.66
N SER A 23 -11.98 -10.28 -16.35
CA SER A 23 -11.06 -9.89 -17.43
C SER A 23 -9.62 -9.70 -16.93
N ILE A 24 -9.48 -9.36 -15.64
CA ILE A 24 -8.20 -9.28 -14.95
C ILE A 24 -8.20 -10.37 -13.88
N SER A 25 -7.51 -11.48 -14.15
CA SER A 25 -7.20 -12.56 -13.19
C SER A 25 -6.46 -12.08 -11.91
N PRO A 26 -6.33 -12.93 -10.87
CA PRO A 26 -5.50 -12.62 -9.71
C PRO A 26 -4.03 -12.31 -10.07
N ARG A 27 -3.42 -11.36 -9.37
CA ARG A 27 -1.98 -11.03 -9.45
C ARG A 27 -1.35 -11.23 -8.08
N ASP A 28 -0.09 -11.64 -8.06
CA ASP A 28 0.74 -11.53 -6.87
C ASP A 28 1.70 -10.34 -6.97
N PHE A 29 1.96 -9.71 -5.82
CA PHE A 29 2.89 -8.60 -5.66
C PHE A 29 3.83 -8.92 -4.51
N ILE A 30 5.13 -8.71 -4.74
CA ILE A 30 6.17 -8.83 -3.72
C ILE A 30 6.72 -7.43 -3.48
N ASP A 31 6.23 -6.77 -2.44
CA ASP A 31 6.55 -5.37 -2.17
C ASP A 31 7.39 -5.24 -0.90
N ILE A 32 8.47 -4.47 -0.97
CA ILE A 32 9.04 -3.87 0.24
C ILE A 32 8.11 -2.74 0.68
N VAL A 33 7.80 -2.71 1.96
CA VAL A 33 6.90 -1.77 2.61
C VAL A 33 7.67 -1.10 3.73
N TYR A 34 7.60 0.22 3.78
CA TYR A 34 8.20 1.05 4.82
C TYR A 34 7.12 1.89 5.48
N LEU A 35 7.02 1.80 6.80
CA LEU A 35 6.12 2.60 7.62
C LEU A 35 6.89 3.76 8.22
N LYS A 36 6.31 4.96 8.16
CA LYS A 36 6.90 6.12 8.83
C LYS A 36 5.83 7.03 9.37
N CYS A 37 6.02 7.47 10.62
CA CYS A 37 5.27 8.59 11.13
C CYS A 37 6.12 9.86 11.11
N PHE A 38 5.54 10.93 10.57
CA PHE A 38 6.08 12.28 10.54
C PHE A 38 5.38 13.16 11.59
N GLU A 39 5.93 14.34 11.80
CA GLU A 39 5.31 15.37 12.64
C GLU A 39 3.88 15.69 12.20
N GLY A 40 3.03 16.06 13.15
CA GLY A 40 1.60 16.28 12.89
C GLY A 40 0.78 15.01 12.72
N ASN A 41 1.26 13.87 13.24
CA ASN A 41 0.59 12.56 13.15
C ASN A 41 0.31 12.12 11.71
N VAL A 42 1.21 12.44 10.78
CA VAL A 42 1.12 12.01 9.39
C VAL A 42 1.80 10.64 9.26
N PHE A 43 1.00 9.62 8.99
CA PHE A 43 1.46 8.26 8.76
C PHE A 43 1.62 8.02 7.27
N VAL A 44 2.78 7.53 6.87
CA VAL A 44 3.09 7.17 5.49
C VAL A 44 3.42 5.69 5.43
N ILE A 45 2.79 5.00 4.50
CA ILE A 45 3.12 3.65 4.08
C ILE A 45 3.69 3.79 2.68
N SER A 46 4.97 3.52 2.50
CA SER A 46 5.62 3.52 1.19
C SER A 46 5.85 2.10 0.74
N SER A 47 5.54 1.79 -0.50
CA SER A 47 5.68 0.45 -1.07
C SER A 47 6.35 0.50 -2.44
N LYS A 48 7.11 -0.55 -2.77
CA LYS A 48 7.66 -0.77 -4.11
C LYS A 48 7.89 -2.26 -4.31
N SER A 49 7.64 -2.77 -5.52
CA SER A 49 7.97 -4.15 -5.83
C SER A 49 9.47 -4.41 -5.82
N VAL A 50 9.86 -5.55 -5.28
CA VAL A 50 11.24 -6.04 -5.19
C VAL A 50 11.32 -7.50 -5.62
N GLU A 51 12.49 -7.90 -6.10
CA GLU A 51 12.80 -9.32 -6.26
C GLU A 51 13.19 -9.90 -4.90
N PHE A 52 12.56 -11.00 -4.51
CA PHE A 52 12.83 -11.69 -3.26
C PHE A 52 13.00 -13.19 -3.52
N PRO A 53 14.19 -13.78 -3.29
CA PRO A 53 14.47 -15.16 -3.66
C PRO A 53 13.51 -16.21 -3.08
N GLY A 54 12.91 -15.93 -1.91
CA GLY A 54 11.93 -16.83 -1.30
C GLY A 54 10.56 -16.86 -1.99
N TYR A 55 10.29 -15.93 -2.91
CA TYR A 55 9.02 -15.82 -3.65
C TYR A 55 9.26 -15.52 -5.14
N PRO A 56 9.87 -16.47 -5.88
CA PRO A 56 10.01 -16.34 -7.32
C PRO A 56 8.62 -16.32 -7.99
N PRO A 57 8.48 -15.78 -9.22
CA PRO A 57 7.25 -15.90 -9.99
C PRO A 57 6.84 -17.37 -10.18
N SER A 58 5.55 -17.69 -10.02
CA SER A 58 4.98 -19.01 -10.29
C SER A 58 3.94 -18.95 -11.42
N SER A 59 3.43 -20.10 -11.84
CA SER A 59 2.32 -20.18 -12.81
C SER A 59 0.94 -19.89 -12.22
N ASP A 60 0.82 -19.83 -10.89
CA ASP A 60 -0.46 -19.68 -10.19
C ASP A 60 -1.00 -18.26 -10.33
N TYR A 61 -0.09 -17.28 -10.38
CA TYR A 61 -0.41 -15.86 -10.43
C TYR A 61 0.48 -15.14 -11.43
N ILE A 62 -0.09 -14.12 -12.10
CA ILE A 62 0.72 -13.18 -12.87
C ILE A 62 1.40 -12.25 -11.87
N ARG A 63 2.74 -12.22 -11.87
CA ARG A 63 3.52 -11.27 -11.07
C ARG A 63 3.26 -9.85 -11.53
N GLY A 64 2.50 -9.09 -10.75
CA GLY A 64 2.36 -7.66 -10.93
C GLY A 64 3.60 -6.91 -10.44
N TYR A 65 3.71 -5.64 -10.81
CA TYR A 65 4.82 -4.80 -10.37
C TYR A 65 4.31 -3.41 -9.95
N ASN A 66 4.51 -3.09 -8.68
CA ASN A 66 4.31 -1.76 -8.15
C ASN A 66 5.60 -0.95 -8.30
N HIS A 67 5.51 0.16 -9.02
CA HIS A 67 6.48 1.24 -8.87
C HIS A 67 6.31 1.89 -7.49
N ALA A 68 7.06 2.96 -7.21
CA ALA A 68 6.92 3.68 -5.95
C ALA A 68 5.45 4.10 -5.73
N CYS A 69 4.84 3.55 -4.70
CA CYS A 69 3.42 3.73 -4.40
C CYS A 69 3.22 3.78 -2.88
N GLY A 70 1.97 3.93 -2.43
CA GLY A 70 1.67 3.86 -1.02
C GLY A 70 0.49 4.70 -0.57
N PHE A 71 0.45 4.96 0.73
CA PHE A 71 -0.63 5.67 1.40
C PHE A 71 -0.07 6.75 2.30
N VAL A 72 -0.78 7.88 2.36
CA VAL A 72 -0.56 8.94 3.35
C VAL A 72 -1.87 9.10 4.12
N CYS A 73 -1.81 8.90 5.43
CA CYS A 73 -2.90 9.13 6.35
C CYS A 73 -2.53 10.30 7.27
N SER A 74 -3.31 11.37 7.20
CA SER A 74 -3.09 12.57 8.03
C SER A 74 -4.38 12.98 8.75
N PRO A 75 -4.29 13.68 9.89
CA PRO A 75 -5.45 14.33 10.49
C PRO A 75 -6.12 15.27 9.48
N LEU A 76 -7.45 15.36 9.52
CA LEU A 76 -8.17 16.39 8.78
C LEU A 76 -8.22 17.66 9.64
N GLN A 77 -7.63 18.76 9.15
CA GLN A 77 -7.42 19.99 9.94
C GLN A 77 -8.73 20.53 10.54
N ASP A 78 -9.80 20.56 9.75
CA ASP A 78 -11.09 21.12 10.16
C ASP A 78 -11.95 20.12 10.95
N ASN A 79 -11.55 18.85 11.03
CA ASN A 79 -12.30 17.82 11.75
C ASN A 79 -11.35 16.73 12.30
N PRO A 80 -10.77 16.92 13.50
CA PRO A 80 -9.81 16.00 14.09
C PRO A 80 -10.36 14.59 14.37
N ALA A 81 -11.68 14.40 14.39
CA ALA A 81 -12.31 13.08 14.50
C ALA A 81 -12.22 12.27 13.18
N HIS A 82 -11.73 12.88 12.10
CA HIS A 82 -11.57 12.28 10.79
C HIS A 82 -10.11 12.34 10.32
N SER A 83 -9.77 11.47 9.37
CA SER A 83 -8.47 11.45 8.73
C SER A 83 -8.61 11.56 7.22
N LYS A 84 -7.65 12.21 6.58
CA LYS A 84 -7.48 12.22 5.13
C LYS A 84 -6.58 11.05 4.75
N LEU A 85 -7.11 10.13 3.95
CA LEU A 85 -6.34 9.04 3.34
C LEU A 85 -6.11 9.38 1.87
N VAL A 86 -4.85 9.47 1.46
CA VAL A 86 -4.43 9.65 0.07
C VAL A 86 -3.66 8.42 -0.36
N MET A 87 -4.02 7.86 -1.51
CA MET A 87 -3.34 6.70 -2.10
C MET A 87 -2.61 7.14 -3.37
N PHE A 88 -1.35 6.76 -3.50
CA PHE A 88 -0.56 6.89 -4.71
C PHE A 88 -0.34 5.50 -5.29
N VAL A 89 -0.73 5.28 -6.54
CA VAL A 89 -0.63 3.97 -7.20
C VAL A 89 -0.01 4.13 -8.56
N GLN A 90 1.05 3.35 -8.79
CA GLN A 90 1.67 3.21 -10.09
C GLN A 90 1.98 1.73 -10.28
N THR A 91 1.01 0.99 -10.81
CA THR A 91 1.04 -0.46 -10.89
C THR A 91 1.03 -0.93 -12.33
N GLU A 92 1.94 -1.83 -12.66
CA GLU A 92 1.89 -2.65 -13.86
C GLU A 92 1.20 -3.96 -13.56
N MET A 93 0.01 -4.17 -14.14
CA MET A 93 -0.76 -5.41 -13.98
C MET A 93 -0.15 -6.60 -14.71
N ARG A 94 0.72 -6.33 -15.70
CA ARG A 94 1.41 -7.28 -16.57
C ARG A 94 0.47 -8.32 -17.22
N GLY A 95 1.05 -9.22 -18.01
CA GLY A 95 0.33 -10.24 -18.77
C GLY A 95 -0.32 -9.68 -20.05
N LYS A 96 -1.23 -10.48 -20.64
CA LYS A 96 -1.91 -10.16 -21.90
C LYS A 96 -3.14 -9.28 -21.65
N LEU A 97 -2.92 -8.04 -21.22
CA LEU A 97 -3.98 -7.04 -21.02
C LEU A 97 -3.84 -5.89 -22.02
N SER A 98 -4.95 -5.45 -22.61
CA SER A 98 -4.95 -4.21 -23.38
C SER A 98 -4.91 -2.99 -22.44
N PRO A 99 -4.24 -1.89 -22.81
CA PRO A 99 -4.27 -0.66 -22.03
C PRO A 99 -5.70 -0.17 -21.76
N SER A 100 -6.61 -0.32 -22.73
CA SER A 100 -8.01 0.07 -22.59
C SER A 100 -8.74 -0.63 -21.45
N ILE A 101 -8.48 -1.93 -21.23
CA ILE A 101 -9.08 -2.69 -20.11
C ILE A 101 -8.54 -2.16 -18.78
N ILE A 102 -7.24 -1.88 -18.70
CA ILE A 102 -6.61 -1.36 -17.48
C ILE A 102 -7.18 0.03 -17.15
N GLU A 103 -7.17 0.95 -18.10
CA GLU A 103 -7.66 2.33 -17.92
C GLU A 103 -9.15 2.37 -17.56
N ALA A 104 -9.96 1.48 -18.14
CA ALA A 104 -11.40 1.43 -17.84
C ALA A 104 -11.72 0.89 -16.44
N THR A 105 -10.80 0.13 -15.81
CA THR A 105 -11.14 -0.70 -14.63
C THR A 105 -10.35 -0.34 -13.39
N MET A 106 -9.10 0.13 -13.55
CA MET A 106 -8.24 0.51 -12.43
C MET A 106 -8.83 1.64 -11.56
N PRO A 107 -9.40 2.74 -12.11
CA PRO A 107 -9.97 3.80 -11.28
C PRO A 107 -11.03 3.27 -10.30
N SER A 108 -11.96 2.45 -10.79
CA SER A 108 -13.01 1.84 -9.97
C SER A 108 -12.44 0.88 -8.92
N ASN A 109 -11.41 0.10 -9.28
CA ASN A 109 -10.73 -0.79 -8.33
C ASN A 109 -10.06 -0.02 -7.18
N LEU A 110 -9.42 1.12 -7.47
CA LEU A 110 -8.78 1.97 -6.46
C LEU A 110 -9.79 2.66 -5.56
N ILE A 111 -10.92 3.12 -6.11
CA ILE A 111 -12.02 3.67 -5.31
C ILE A 111 -12.56 2.60 -4.35
N ASN A 112 -12.79 1.39 -4.85
CA ASN A 112 -13.25 0.26 -4.03
C ASN A 112 -12.28 -0.07 -2.91
N LEU A 113 -10.97 0.01 -3.15
CA LEU A 113 -9.97 -0.20 -2.11
C LEU A 113 -10.09 0.83 -0.97
N ILE A 114 -10.30 2.11 -1.29
CA ILE A 114 -10.52 3.17 -0.27
C ILE A 114 -11.85 2.93 0.47
N LEU A 115 -12.91 2.53 -0.23
CA LEU A 115 -14.20 2.21 0.38
C LEU A 115 -14.11 1.00 1.32
N ASN A 116 -13.36 -0.03 0.92
CA ASN A 116 -13.10 -1.20 1.76
C ASN A 116 -12.31 -0.80 3.01
N ALA A 117 -11.29 0.06 2.89
CA ALA A 117 -10.57 0.60 4.04
C ALA A 117 -11.49 1.36 4.98
N LYS A 118 -12.36 2.24 4.45
CA LYS A 118 -13.35 2.99 5.24
C LYS A 118 -14.29 2.07 6.01
N THR A 119 -14.76 1.00 5.39
CA THR A 119 -15.63 0.00 6.04
C THR A 119 -14.88 -0.81 7.08
N GLY A 120 -13.66 -1.29 6.76
CA GLY A 120 -12.84 -2.08 7.66
C GLY A 120 -12.41 -1.32 8.93
N ILE A 121 -12.18 0.00 8.83
CA ILE A 121 -11.88 0.83 10.00
C ILE A 121 -13.08 0.90 10.97
N LYS A 122 -14.32 0.83 10.47
CA LYS A 122 -15.51 0.82 11.33
C LYS A 122 -15.71 -0.51 12.07
N THR A 123 -15.26 -1.61 11.48
CA THR A 123 -15.36 -2.94 12.08
C THR A 123 -14.24 -3.20 13.09
N HIS A 124 -13.08 -2.55 12.92
CA HIS A 124 -11.96 -2.64 13.85
C HIS A 124 -11.93 -1.45 14.82
N ARG A 125 -12.41 -1.65 16.06
CA ARG A 125 -12.11 -0.72 17.16
C ARG A 125 -10.64 -0.85 17.51
N ALA A 126 -9.82 0.11 17.07
CA ALA A 126 -8.46 0.22 17.55
C ALA A 126 -8.49 0.55 19.07
N PRO A 127 -7.62 -0.06 19.89
CA PRO A 127 -7.38 0.45 21.24
C PRO A 127 -6.90 1.92 21.14
N PRO A 128 -7.17 2.77 22.15
CA PRO A 128 -6.78 4.18 22.12
C PRO A 128 -5.30 4.31 21.77
N GLY A 129 -5.03 4.86 20.60
CA GLY A 129 -3.68 4.93 20.03
C GLY A 129 -2.82 5.91 20.82
N ARG A 130 -1.63 5.47 21.22
CA ARG A 130 -0.56 6.40 21.60
C ARG A 130 -0.14 7.12 20.31
N GLY A 131 -0.11 8.45 20.33
CA GLY A 131 0.42 9.26 19.23
C GLY A 131 1.85 8.83 18.85
N CYS A 132 2.33 9.28 17.70
CA CYS A 132 3.62 8.84 17.17
C CYS A 132 4.75 8.99 18.20
N ARG A 133 5.40 7.87 18.52
CA ARG A 133 6.68 7.91 19.24
C ARG A 133 7.72 8.43 18.26
N ARG A 134 8.42 9.50 18.64
CA ARG A 134 9.47 10.15 17.82
C ARG A 134 10.48 9.10 17.34
N PRO A 135 10.68 8.90 16.03
CA PRO A 135 11.85 8.20 15.55
C PRO A 135 13.07 9.10 15.76
N TYR A 136 14.17 8.53 16.21
CA TYR A 136 15.47 9.21 16.32
C TYR A 136 15.90 9.76 14.95
N GLN A 137 16.27 11.03 14.90
CA GLN A 137 16.77 11.71 13.70
C GLN A 137 18.30 11.78 13.79
N PRO A 138 19.08 11.16 12.88
CA PRO A 138 20.50 11.49 12.75
C PRO A 138 20.58 12.89 12.15
N SER A 139 21.15 13.83 12.91
CA SER A 139 21.42 15.18 12.42
C SER A 139 22.30 15.10 11.17
N LEU A 140 21.75 15.52 10.02
CA LEU A 140 22.59 15.86 8.86
C LEU A 140 23.48 17.03 9.27
N LYS A 141 24.72 16.73 9.63
CA LYS A 141 25.77 17.75 9.69
C LYS A 141 26.04 18.18 8.26
N LYS A 142 25.60 19.39 7.91
CA LYS A 142 26.11 20.09 6.72
C LYS A 142 27.63 20.19 6.89
N LYS A 143 28.37 19.62 5.94
CA LYS A 143 29.78 19.96 5.70
C LYS A 143 29.82 21.21 4.82
#